data_AF-K2RSY0-F1
#
_entry.id   AF-K2RSY0-F1
#
_cell.length_a   1.000
_cell.length_b   1.000
_cell.length_c   1.000
_cell.angle_alpha   90.00
_cell.angle_beta   90.00
_cell.angle_gamma   90.00
#
_symmetry.space_group_name_H-M   'P 1'
#
loop_
_entity.id
_entity.type
_entity.pdbx_description
1 polymer ?
#
loop_
_entity_poly.entity_id
_entity_poly.type
_entity_poly.pdbx_seq_one_letter_code
_entity_poly.pdbx_strand_id
1 'polypeptide(L)'
;MSKSTKTNPSDIPTSPQLLLSVTTKAAYNLYLHPLHNHPGPALSACTDLIYWYHFLSGTIHLHLDALHAQYGEVVRFGPDRLSFVHPQAWKDIYGHRTAARKTAPPAKDPKFYGATGSAERGRACSLAAILDDAEHGRVRRIFSHAFSDRGLKEQEPLIRGYVDKLVASLRVSQGASVDMVALYNCTTFDVMGDLTFGESLGLLEASELNSWVSNMFRGIKSAVLGQMSREYPLIGRIIFMLVPASLKKMMVEHQQYSRERVERRLAKQGTELERPDIWGLVLKQEEGRGLTLNEMHAQAGLFMIAGTETTATLLSGLTFLLLKNPDKLSKLAGEVRRSFGSDDQLTIENLRKLKYMYACFEEAFRSMCKAL
;
A
#
# COMPACT_ATOMS: atom_id res chain seq x y z
N MET A 1 20.01 -22.06 -23.18
CA MET A 1 21.40 -21.55 -23.14
C MET A 1 21.37 -20.05 -23.41
N SER A 2 21.23 -19.24 -22.36
CA SER A 2 21.27 -17.78 -22.46
C SER A 2 22.62 -17.31 -21.91
N LYS A 3 23.38 -16.58 -22.72
CA LYS A 3 24.70 -16.06 -22.37
C LYS A 3 24.54 -15.04 -21.24
N SER A 4 25.03 -15.41 -20.05
CA SER A 4 25.32 -14.47 -18.96
C SER A 4 26.31 -13.43 -19.47
N THR A 5 25.85 -12.20 -19.69
CA THR A 5 26.72 -11.03 -19.88
C THR A 5 27.40 -10.74 -18.55
N LYS A 6 28.54 -11.40 -18.32
CA LYS A 6 29.52 -10.96 -17.32
C LYS A 6 29.98 -9.56 -17.73
N THR A 7 29.57 -8.55 -16.96
CA THR A 7 30.16 -7.21 -17.06
C THR A 7 31.60 -7.31 -16.59
N ASN A 8 32.53 -6.95 -17.48
CA ASN A 8 33.96 -7.02 -17.20
C ASN A 8 34.32 -5.92 -16.18
N PRO A 9 35.23 -6.16 -15.22
CA PRO A 9 35.64 -5.17 -14.22
C PRO A 9 36.39 -3.95 -14.79
N SER A 10 36.63 -3.90 -16.11
CA SER A 10 37.25 -2.79 -16.84
C SER A 10 36.28 -1.66 -17.25
N ASP A 11 34.97 -1.82 -17.08
CA ASP A 11 33.96 -0.87 -17.60
C ASP A 11 33.51 0.17 -16.55
N ILE A 12 34.34 0.44 -15.53
CA ILE A 12 34.05 1.51 -14.57
C ILE A 12 34.54 2.83 -15.19
N PRO A 13 33.64 3.78 -15.51
CA PRO A 13 34.04 5.05 -16.09
C PRO A 13 35.01 5.77 -15.15
N THR A 14 36.11 6.28 -15.72
CA THR A 14 37.06 7.12 -14.99
C THR A 14 36.36 8.38 -14.47
N SER A 15 36.86 9.01 -13.40
CA SER A 15 36.28 10.22 -12.81
C SER A 15 35.95 11.34 -13.82
N PRO A 16 36.78 11.65 -14.84
CA PRO A 16 36.43 12.64 -15.86
C PRO A 16 35.30 12.19 -16.80
N GLN A 17 35.22 10.90 -17.16
CA GLN A 17 34.15 10.36 -17.99
C GLN A 17 32.80 10.40 -17.28
N LEU A 18 32.80 10.11 -15.97
CA LEU A 18 31.60 10.22 -15.15
C LEU A 18 31.12 11.67 -15.08
N LEU A 19 32.02 12.61 -14.80
CA LEU A 19 31.69 14.04 -14.73
C LEU A 19 31.09 14.53 -16.06
N LEU A 20 31.73 14.22 -17.18
CA LEU A 20 31.23 14.58 -18.51
C LEU A 20 29.85 13.98 -18.80
N SER A 21 29.61 12.73 -18.41
CA SER A 21 28.30 12.09 -18.60
C SER A 21 27.20 12.78 -17.79
N VAL A 22 27.50 13.17 -16.54
CA VAL A 22 26.56 13.83 -15.63
C VAL A 22 26.23 15.23 -16.13
N THR A 23 27.24 16.01 -16.53
CA THR A 23 27.03 17.38 -17.05
C THR A 23 26.28 17.37 -18.37
N THR A 24 26.60 16.43 -19.28
CA THR A 24 25.89 16.30 -20.57
C THR A 24 24.43 15.92 -20.36
N LYS A 25 24.16 14.97 -19.45
CA LYS A 25 22.79 14.57 -19.12
C LYS A 25 22.00 15.70 -18.45
N ALA A 26 22.63 16.46 -17.56
CA ALA A 26 22.02 17.63 -16.93
C ALA A 26 21.65 18.70 -17.98
N ALA A 27 22.57 19.03 -18.89
CA ALA A 27 22.31 19.97 -19.98
C ALA A 27 21.17 19.49 -20.90
N TYR A 28 21.17 18.21 -21.29
CA TYR A 28 20.07 17.63 -22.04
C TYR A 28 18.74 17.75 -21.29
N ASN A 29 18.73 17.41 -20.00
CA ASN A 29 17.52 17.45 -19.17
C ASN A 29 16.93 18.87 -19.03
N LEU A 30 17.78 19.89 -18.99
CA LEU A 30 17.37 21.29 -18.87
C LEU A 30 16.87 21.90 -20.17
N TYR A 31 17.52 21.59 -21.30
CA TYR A 31 17.30 22.34 -22.55
C TYR A 31 16.65 21.54 -23.67
N LEU A 32 16.82 20.22 -23.71
CA LEU A 32 16.43 19.38 -24.85
C LEU A 32 15.40 18.29 -24.49
N HIS A 33 15.26 17.97 -23.21
CA HIS A 33 14.32 16.94 -22.76
C HIS A 33 12.88 17.34 -23.10
N PRO A 34 11.99 16.41 -23.52
CA PRO A 34 10.61 16.74 -23.88
C PRO A 34 9.83 17.51 -22.81
N LEU A 35 10.22 17.35 -21.54
CA LEU A 35 9.62 18.03 -20.39
C LEU A 35 10.28 19.37 -20.01
N HIS A 36 11.22 19.91 -20.80
CA HIS A 36 11.95 21.14 -20.47
C HIS A 36 11.04 22.37 -20.31
N ASN A 37 9.90 22.39 -20.99
CA ASN A 37 8.93 23.49 -20.93
C ASN A 37 8.05 23.47 -19.67
N HIS A 38 8.13 22.43 -18.83
CA HIS A 38 7.37 22.37 -17.59
C HIS A 38 8.12 23.06 -16.45
N PRO A 39 7.44 23.89 -15.64
CA PRO A 39 8.08 24.64 -14.57
C PRO A 39 8.53 23.71 -13.43
N GLY A 40 9.58 24.09 -12.72
CA GLY A 40 10.12 23.36 -11.57
C GLY A 40 11.57 23.74 -11.26
N PRO A 41 12.12 23.28 -10.12
CA PRO A 41 13.50 23.58 -9.77
C PRO A 41 14.49 22.97 -10.77
N ALA A 42 15.46 23.76 -11.22
CA ALA A 42 16.47 23.31 -12.19
C ALA A 42 17.24 22.08 -11.69
N LEU A 43 17.55 22.01 -10.39
CA LEU A 43 18.25 20.86 -9.81
C LEU A 43 17.40 19.58 -9.90
N SER A 44 16.09 19.67 -9.64
CA SER A 44 15.16 18.54 -9.78
C SER A 44 15.01 18.11 -11.23
N ALA A 45 15.07 19.03 -12.20
CA ALA A 45 15.09 18.68 -13.61
C ALA A 45 16.37 17.91 -14.01
N CYS A 46 17.50 18.18 -13.35
CA CYS A 46 18.78 17.51 -13.63
C CYS A 46 18.87 16.09 -13.05
N THR A 47 18.31 15.84 -11.87
CA THR A 47 18.53 14.59 -11.12
C THR A 47 17.35 14.19 -10.22
N ASP A 48 17.12 12.88 -10.07
CA ASP A 48 16.16 12.33 -9.10
C ASP A 48 16.70 12.31 -7.65
N LEU A 49 17.93 12.76 -7.38
CA LEU A 49 18.48 12.73 -6.02
C LEU A 49 17.64 13.57 -5.03
N ILE A 50 17.05 14.68 -5.50
CA ILE A 50 16.16 15.50 -4.68
C ILE A 50 14.86 14.75 -4.35
N TYR A 51 14.29 14.07 -5.34
CA TYR A 51 13.16 13.17 -5.13
C TYR A 51 13.49 12.11 -4.08
N TRP A 52 14.61 11.39 -4.23
CA TRP A 52 15.01 10.33 -3.30
C TRP A 52 15.31 10.85 -1.90
N TYR A 53 15.91 12.03 -1.77
CA TYR A 53 16.12 12.67 -0.47
C TYR A 53 14.79 12.88 0.27
N HIS A 54 13.80 13.50 -0.39
CA HIS A 54 12.49 13.74 0.21
C HIS A 54 11.69 12.45 0.40
N PHE A 55 11.80 11.49 -0.53
CA PHE A 55 11.11 10.21 -0.44
C PHE A 55 11.63 9.36 0.72
N LEU A 56 12.96 9.27 0.91
CA LEU A 56 13.58 8.54 2.03
C LEU A 56 13.38 9.25 3.37
N SER A 57 13.30 10.58 3.37
CA SER A 57 13.04 11.37 4.57
C SER A 57 11.55 11.41 4.94
N GLY A 58 10.66 10.87 4.09
CA GLY A 58 9.21 10.89 4.31
C GLY A 58 8.57 12.26 4.10
N THR A 59 9.22 13.20 3.44
CA THR A 59 8.75 14.59 3.25
C THR A 59 8.36 14.92 1.81
N ILE A 60 8.21 13.91 0.95
CA ILE A 60 7.91 14.09 -0.48
C ILE A 60 6.59 14.85 -0.72
N HIS A 61 5.57 14.60 0.09
CA HIS A 61 4.29 15.29 -0.03
C HIS A 61 4.42 16.79 0.32
N LEU A 62 5.16 17.17 1.37
CA LEU A 62 5.43 18.59 1.72
C LEU A 62 6.24 19.28 0.62
N HIS A 63 7.22 18.55 0.07
CA HIS A 63 8.03 19.08 -1.02
C HIS A 63 7.17 19.36 -2.24
N LEU A 64 6.31 18.42 -2.64
CA LEU A 64 5.39 18.61 -3.76
C LEU A 64 4.38 19.73 -3.50
N ASP A 65 3.83 19.85 -2.28
CA ASP A 65 2.93 20.95 -1.91
C ASP A 65 3.62 22.32 -2.07
N ALA A 66 4.83 22.47 -1.53
CA ALA A 66 5.63 23.69 -1.67
C ALA A 66 5.96 23.99 -3.13
N LEU A 67 6.27 22.96 -3.93
CA LEU A 67 6.51 23.11 -5.36
C LEU A 67 5.25 23.56 -6.11
N HIS A 68 4.09 22.99 -5.80
CA HIS A 68 2.83 23.40 -6.43
C HIS A 68 2.42 24.82 -6.01
N ALA A 69 2.68 25.23 -4.76
CA ALA A 69 2.48 26.60 -4.31
C ALA A 69 3.36 27.61 -5.07
N GLN A 70 4.57 27.21 -5.48
CA GLN A 70 5.52 28.08 -6.18
C GLN A 70 5.36 28.07 -7.71
N TYR A 71 5.19 26.90 -8.33
CA TYR A 71 5.28 26.70 -9.77
C TYR A 71 3.93 26.45 -10.45
N GLY A 72 2.84 26.30 -9.67
CA GLY A 72 1.48 26.13 -10.18
C GLY A 72 1.03 24.67 -10.28
N GLU A 73 0.07 24.41 -11.16
CA GLU A 73 -0.70 23.16 -11.15
C GLU A 73 0.05 21.93 -11.68
N VAL A 74 1.06 22.14 -12.52
CA VAL A 74 1.88 21.08 -13.12
C VAL A 74 3.34 21.41 -12.88
N VAL A 75 4.04 20.54 -12.15
CA VAL A 75 5.43 20.80 -11.75
C VAL A 75 6.33 19.63 -12.10
N ARG A 76 7.48 19.95 -12.69
CA ARG A 76 8.57 19.00 -12.92
C ARG A 76 9.43 18.88 -11.67
N PHE A 77 9.39 17.71 -11.03
CA PHE A 77 10.14 17.42 -9.80
C PHE A 77 11.20 16.32 -9.98
N GLY A 78 11.44 15.90 -11.22
CA GLY A 78 12.49 14.96 -11.62
C GLY A 78 12.79 15.11 -13.11
N PRO A 79 13.85 14.47 -13.63
CA PRO A 79 14.16 14.46 -15.07
C PRO A 79 12.97 14.02 -15.93
N ASP A 80 12.31 12.93 -15.55
CA ASP A 80 11.19 12.29 -16.24
C ASP A 80 9.91 12.26 -15.38
N ARG A 81 9.77 13.17 -14.40
CA ARG A 81 8.67 13.19 -13.42
C ARG A 81 7.89 14.50 -13.42
N LEU A 82 6.57 14.39 -13.58
CA LEU A 82 5.62 15.49 -13.44
C LEU A 82 4.63 15.19 -12.31
N SER A 83 4.33 16.20 -11.51
CA SER A 83 3.27 16.19 -10.51
C SER A 83 2.12 17.09 -10.96
N PHE A 84 0.89 16.66 -10.69
CA PHE A 84 -0.32 17.34 -11.13
C PHE A 84 -1.28 17.49 -9.94
N VAL A 85 -1.84 18.69 -9.75
CA VAL A 85 -2.90 18.94 -8.75
C VAL A 85 -4.25 19.31 -9.37
N HIS A 86 -4.32 19.51 -10.68
CA HIS A 86 -5.56 19.87 -11.37
C HIS A 86 -6.54 18.67 -11.41
N PRO A 87 -7.84 18.83 -11.09
CA PRO A 87 -8.81 17.72 -10.99
C PRO A 87 -8.96 16.89 -12.29
N GLN A 88 -8.80 17.52 -13.46
CA GLN A 88 -8.86 16.83 -14.75
C GLN A 88 -7.74 15.80 -14.90
N ALA A 89 -6.58 16.01 -14.28
CA ALA A 89 -5.46 15.08 -14.33
C ALA A 89 -5.82 13.70 -13.75
N TRP A 90 -6.75 13.64 -12.79
CA TRP A 90 -7.23 12.35 -12.29
C TRP A 90 -7.93 11.52 -13.39
N LYS A 91 -8.80 12.17 -14.18
CA LYS A 91 -9.50 11.52 -15.29
C LYS A 91 -8.53 11.19 -16.42
N ASP A 92 -7.58 12.08 -16.69
CA ASP A 92 -6.61 11.88 -17.75
C ASP A 92 -5.60 10.78 -17.38
N ILE A 93 -5.16 10.66 -16.14
CA ILE A 93 -4.17 9.66 -15.75
C ILE A 93 -4.84 8.31 -15.40
N TYR A 94 -5.89 8.34 -14.60
CA TYR A 94 -6.51 7.13 -14.03
C TYR A 94 -7.88 6.77 -14.64
N GLY A 95 -8.43 7.61 -15.53
CA GLY A 95 -9.72 7.36 -16.16
C GLY A 95 -9.71 6.21 -17.16
N HIS A 96 -10.90 5.70 -17.45
CA HIS A 96 -11.09 4.57 -18.35
C HIS A 96 -10.76 4.94 -19.80
N ARG A 97 -10.33 3.93 -20.59
CA ARG A 97 -10.08 4.10 -22.02
C ARG A 97 -11.40 4.37 -22.74
N THR A 98 -11.63 5.61 -23.15
CA THR A 98 -12.75 5.98 -24.03
C THR A 98 -12.32 5.94 -25.49
N ALA A 99 -13.23 5.63 -26.42
CA ALA A 99 -12.95 5.66 -27.86
C ALA A 99 -12.43 7.03 -28.36
N ALA A 100 -12.81 8.13 -27.69
CA ALA A 100 -12.34 9.48 -27.97
C ALA A 100 -10.88 9.76 -27.55
N ARG A 101 -10.26 8.86 -26.78
CA ARG A 101 -8.93 9.06 -26.22
C ARG A 101 -7.87 8.54 -27.18
N LYS A 102 -7.09 9.46 -27.77
CA LYS A 102 -6.05 9.15 -28.76
C LYS A 102 -4.84 8.38 -28.19
N THR A 103 -4.58 8.50 -26.89
CA THR A 103 -3.42 7.90 -26.21
C THR A 103 -3.87 6.97 -25.08
N ALA A 104 -3.19 5.83 -24.94
CA ALA A 104 -3.43 4.93 -23.82
C ALA A 104 -3.14 5.63 -22.47
N PRO A 105 -3.81 5.24 -21.37
CA PRO A 105 -3.42 5.67 -20.03
C PRO A 105 -1.95 5.34 -19.75
N PRO A 106 -1.27 6.13 -18.91
CA PRO A 106 0.10 5.81 -18.50
C PRO A 106 0.17 4.45 -17.81
N ALA A 107 1.13 3.62 -18.21
CA ALA A 107 1.43 2.38 -17.51
C ALA A 107 2.10 2.68 -16.15
N LYS A 108 2.02 1.72 -15.22
CA LYS A 108 2.75 1.78 -13.96
C LYS A 108 4.25 1.88 -14.22
N ASP A 109 4.95 2.75 -13.48
CA ASP A 109 6.39 2.94 -13.61
C ASP A 109 7.16 1.64 -13.24
N PRO A 110 7.88 1.01 -14.18
CA PRO A 110 8.70 -0.18 -13.89
C PRO A 110 9.84 0.09 -12.92
N LYS A 111 10.33 1.31 -12.75
CA LYS A 111 11.35 1.61 -11.73
C LYS A 111 10.75 1.48 -10.33
N PHE A 112 9.54 2.01 -10.15
CA PHE A 112 8.81 1.98 -8.90
C PHE A 112 8.23 0.59 -8.58
N TYR A 113 7.46 0.02 -9.52
CA TYR A 113 6.73 -1.25 -9.33
C TYR A 113 7.49 -2.48 -9.86
N GLY A 114 8.48 -2.30 -10.73
CA GLY A 114 9.17 -3.43 -11.36
C GLY A 114 9.99 -4.23 -10.37
N ALA A 115 9.68 -5.52 -10.34
CA ALA A 115 10.40 -6.50 -9.55
C ALA A 115 11.51 -7.14 -10.40
N THR A 116 12.66 -6.47 -10.55
CA THR A 116 13.88 -7.07 -11.13
C THR A 116 14.51 -8.10 -10.18
N GLY A 117 13.70 -8.99 -9.63
CA GLY A 117 14.11 -9.98 -8.63
C GLY A 117 13.01 -10.97 -8.27
N SER A 118 11.73 -10.61 -8.44
CA SER A 118 10.63 -11.57 -8.33
C SER A 118 10.46 -12.35 -9.63
N ALA A 119 10.37 -11.66 -10.78
CA ALA A 119 10.26 -12.31 -12.08
C ALA A 119 11.48 -13.18 -12.43
N GLU A 120 12.70 -12.72 -12.11
CA GLU A 120 13.95 -13.47 -12.34
C GLU A 120 14.12 -14.69 -11.40
N ARG A 121 13.37 -14.75 -10.29
CA ARG A 121 13.41 -15.85 -9.31
C ARG A 121 12.13 -16.69 -9.31
N GLY A 122 11.29 -16.57 -10.34
CA GLY A 122 10.03 -17.33 -10.47
C GLY A 122 8.96 -16.95 -9.44
N ARG A 123 9.03 -15.77 -8.82
CA ARG A 123 8.04 -15.26 -7.85
C ARG A 123 7.02 -14.37 -8.55
N ALA A 124 5.75 -14.60 -8.29
CA ALA A 124 4.67 -13.78 -8.79
C ALA A 124 4.69 -12.36 -8.19
N CYS A 125 4.15 -11.40 -8.91
CA CYS A 125 3.96 -10.04 -8.41
C CYS A 125 2.62 -9.94 -7.66
N SER A 126 2.58 -9.10 -6.62
CA SER A 126 1.32 -8.74 -5.98
C SER A 126 0.45 -7.90 -6.93
N LEU A 127 -0.87 -7.90 -6.76
CA LEU A 127 -1.82 -7.20 -7.63
C LEU A 127 -1.45 -5.71 -7.79
N ALA A 128 -0.97 -5.07 -6.72
CA ALA A 128 -0.51 -3.69 -6.76
C ALA A 128 0.70 -3.47 -7.71
N ALA A 129 1.57 -4.46 -7.87
CA ALA A 129 2.82 -4.38 -8.63
C ALA A 129 2.76 -5.02 -10.03
N ILE A 130 1.66 -5.67 -10.41
CA ILE A 130 1.49 -6.18 -11.79
C ILE A 130 1.49 -5.01 -12.77
N LEU A 131 2.41 -5.06 -13.74
CA LEU A 131 2.60 -4.05 -14.79
C LEU A 131 1.75 -4.35 -16.04
N ASP A 132 1.50 -5.62 -16.34
CA ASP A 132 0.71 -6.03 -17.49
C ASP A 132 -0.79 -5.90 -17.19
N ASP A 133 -1.51 -5.13 -18.00
CA ASP A 133 -2.92 -4.82 -17.78
C ASP A 133 -3.82 -6.06 -17.88
N ALA A 134 -3.49 -7.01 -18.76
CA ALA A 134 -4.29 -8.22 -18.95
C ALA A 134 -4.16 -9.14 -17.72
N GLU A 135 -2.94 -9.35 -17.24
CA GLU A 135 -2.65 -10.13 -16.05
C GLU A 135 -3.20 -9.45 -14.79
N HIS A 136 -3.07 -8.13 -14.68
CA HIS A 136 -3.69 -7.36 -13.61
C HIS A 136 -5.21 -7.53 -13.62
N GLY A 137 -5.84 -7.48 -14.81
CA GLY A 137 -7.27 -7.71 -14.99
C GLY A 137 -7.70 -9.13 -14.62
N ARG A 138 -6.91 -10.15 -14.95
CA ARG A 138 -7.14 -11.55 -14.56
C ARG A 138 -7.16 -11.71 -13.04
N VAL A 139 -6.07 -11.29 -12.38
CA VAL A 139 -5.93 -11.42 -10.92
C VAL A 139 -6.99 -10.58 -10.19
N ARG A 140 -7.25 -9.34 -10.63
CA ARG A 140 -8.29 -8.48 -10.05
C ARG A 140 -9.68 -9.13 -10.13
N ARG A 141 -10.01 -9.76 -11.26
CA ARG A 141 -11.32 -10.42 -11.45
C ARG A 141 -11.51 -11.55 -10.44
N ILE A 142 -10.46 -12.34 -10.18
CA ILE A 142 -10.51 -13.44 -9.21
C ILE A 142 -10.90 -12.94 -7.81
N PHE A 143 -10.30 -11.82 -7.36
CA PHE A 143 -10.61 -11.26 -6.04
C PHE A 143 -11.89 -10.43 -5.99
N SER A 144 -12.43 -9.98 -7.13
CA SER A 144 -13.58 -9.06 -7.15
C SER A 144 -14.81 -9.58 -6.40
N HIS A 145 -15.02 -10.89 -6.36
CA HIS A 145 -16.11 -11.50 -5.61
C HIS A 145 -15.95 -11.32 -4.09
N ALA A 146 -14.72 -11.49 -3.57
CA ALA A 146 -14.41 -11.34 -2.15
C ALA A 146 -14.61 -9.90 -1.63
N PHE A 147 -14.57 -8.92 -2.52
CA PHE A 147 -14.80 -7.50 -2.23
C PHE A 147 -16.15 -6.98 -2.77
N SER A 148 -17.07 -7.86 -3.14
CA SER A 148 -18.43 -7.49 -3.57
C SER A 148 -19.32 -7.19 -2.36
N ASP A 149 -20.46 -6.49 -2.57
CA ASP A 149 -21.45 -6.25 -1.51
C ASP A 149 -21.89 -7.56 -0.81
N ARG A 150 -22.05 -8.64 -1.59
CA ARG A 150 -22.35 -9.97 -1.06
C ARG A 150 -21.20 -10.53 -0.23
N GLY A 151 -19.97 -10.47 -0.74
CA GLY A 151 -18.78 -10.95 -0.02
C GLY A 151 -18.58 -10.22 1.30
N LEU A 152 -18.75 -8.89 1.31
CA LEU A 152 -18.67 -8.08 2.52
C LEU A 152 -19.74 -8.46 3.55
N LYS A 153 -20.96 -8.76 3.10
CA LYS A 153 -22.05 -9.23 3.98
C LYS A 153 -21.75 -10.60 4.59
N GLU A 154 -21.16 -11.51 3.81
CA GLU A 154 -20.71 -12.82 4.29
C GLU A 154 -19.55 -12.70 5.31
N GLN A 155 -18.71 -11.67 5.17
CA GLN A 155 -17.59 -11.36 6.08
C GLN A 155 -18.01 -10.58 7.34
N GLU A 156 -19.18 -9.93 7.33
CA GLU A 156 -19.64 -9.05 8.43
C GLU A 156 -19.58 -9.70 9.82
N PRO A 157 -20.03 -10.95 10.03
CA PRO A 157 -20.00 -11.56 11.37
C PRO A 157 -18.59 -11.70 11.94
N LEU A 158 -17.61 -11.98 11.08
CA LEU A 158 -16.20 -12.08 11.46
C LEU A 158 -15.68 -10.71 11.90
N ILE A 159 -15.93 -9.67 11.11
CA ILE A 159 -15.50 -8.30 11.43
C ILE A 159 -16.15 -7.84 12.74
N ARG A 160 -17.46 -8.08 12.91
CA ARG A 160 -18.20 -7.74 14.13
C ARG A 160 -17.58 -8.36 15.37
N GLY A 161 -17.19 -9.63 15.31
CA GLY A 161 -16.53 -10.31 16.44
C GLY A 161 -15.24 -9.61 16.91
N TYR A 162 -14.44 -9.05 16.01
CA TYR A 162 -13.25 -8.26 16.39
C TYR A 162 -13.60 -6.86 16.90
N VAL A 163 -14.64 -6.22 16.35
CA VAL A 163 -15.16 -4.94 16.88
C VAL A 163 -15.65 -5.12 18.31
N ASP A 164 -16.37 -6.20 18.61
CA ASP A 164 -16.86 -6.49 19.96
C ASP A 164 -15.71 -6.71 20.95
N LYS A 165 -14.65 -7.42 20.52
CA LYS A 165 -13.41 -7.56 21.32
C LYS A 165 -12.73 -6.23 21.59
N LEU A 166 -12.65 -5.36 20.59
CA LEU A 166 -12.06 -4.02 20.75
C LEU A 166 -12.87 -3.20 21.76
N VAL A 167 -14.20 -3.19 21.63
CA VAL A 167 -15.09 -2.49 22.58
C VAL A 167 -14.95 -3.06 23.99
N ALA A 168 -14.86 -4.39 24.13
CA ALA A 168 -14.66 -5.03 25.43
C ALA A 168 -13.33 -4.60 26.08
N SER A 169 -12.23 -4.57 25.31
CA SER A 169 -10.92 -4.09 25.77
C SER A 169 -10.98 -2.63 26.25
N LEU A 170 -11.69 -1.76 25.52
CA LEU A 170 -11.89 -0.35 25.91
C LEU A 170 -12.72 -0.21 27.20
N ARG A 171 -13.73 -1.07 27.41
CA ARG A 171 -14.53 -1.07 28.64
C ARG A 171 -13.70 -1.46 29.86
N VAL A 172 -12.80 -2.44 29.73
CA VAL A 172 -11.88 -2.84 30.81
C VAL A 172 -10.90 -1.70 31.15
N SER A 173 -10.52 -0.92 30.15
CA SER A 173 -9.58 0.21 30.30
C SER A 173 -10.26 1.52 30.72
N GLN A 174 -11.51 1.48 31.21
CA GLN A 174 -12.25 2.68 31.58
C GLN A 174 -11.54 3.45 32.70
N GLY A 175 -11.29 4.74 32.46
CA GLY A 175 -10.58 5.61 33.41
C GLY A 175 -9.06 5.66 33.20
N ALA A 176 -8.50 4.84 32.31
CA ALA A 176 -7.09 4.88 31.91
C ALA A 176 -6.91 5.60 30.57
N SER A 177 -5.69 6.09 30.33
CA SER A 177 -5.27 6.52 28.99
C SER A 177 -4.91 5.30 28.15
N VAL A 178 -5.42 5.22 26.93
CA VAL A 178 -5.25 4.08 26.02
C VAL A 178 -4.63 4.54 24.71
N ASP A 179 -3.67 3.77 24.22
CA ASP A 179 -3.12 3.98 22.87
C ASP A 179 -4.08 3.41 21.82
N MET A 180 -4.94 4.28 21.27
CA MET A 180 -5.88 3.91 20.22
C MET A 180 -5.20 3.50 18.92
N VAL A 181 -4.00 4.02 18.62
CA VAL A 181 -3.26 3.65 17.41
C VAL A 181 -2.82 2.19 17.51
N ALA A 182 -2.30 1.80 18.67
CA ALA A 182 -1.93 0.41 18.93
C ALA A 182 -3.15 -0.52 18.82
N LEU A 183 -4.27 -0.17 19.47
CA LEU A 183 -5.48 -0.99 19.43
C LEU A 183 -6.09 -1.13 18.04
N TYR A 184 -6.13 -0.06 17.24
CA TYR A 184 -6.60 -0.13 15.85
C TYR A 184 -5.68 -0.98 14.98
N ASN A 185 -4.36 -0.88 15.16
CA ASN A 185 -3.44 -1.78 14.48
C ASN A 185 -3.71 -3.24 14.88
N CYS A 186 -3.71 -3.57 16.18
CA CYS A 186 -3.99 -4.95 16.62
C CYS A 186 -5.31 -5.49 16.06
N THR A 187 -6.38 -4.69 16.12
CA THR A 187 -7.71 -5.07 15.60
C THR A 187 -7.68 -5.32 14.10
N THR A 188 -7.13 -4.40 13.31
CA THR A 188 -7.11 -4.53 11.85
C THR A 188 -6.20 -5.66 11.38
N PHE A 189 -5.07 -5.89 12.06
CA PHE A 189 -4.20 -7.04 11.80
C PHE A 189 -4.88 -8.37 12.11
N ASP A 190 -5.62 -8.49 13.22
CA ASP A 190 -6.36 -9.70 13.53
C ASP A 190 -7.50 -9.94 12.51
N VAL A 191 -8.26 -8.91 12.15
CA VAL A 191 -9.31 -8.99 11.11
C VAL A 191 -8.72 -9.47 9.79
N MET A 192 -7.63 -8.84 9.32
CA MET A 192 -7.00 -9.23 8.05
C MET A 192 -6.27 -10.56 8.14
N GLY A 193 -5.69 -10.91 9.28
CA GLY A 193 -5.10 -12.23 9.52
C GLY A 193 -6.15 -13.31 9.35
N ASP A 194 -7.35 -13.10 9.90
CA ASP A 194 -8.44 -14.05 9.81
C ASP A 194 -9.08 -14.09 8.42
N LEU A 195 -9.27 -12.93 7.76
CA LEU A 195 -9.76 -12.87 6.38
C LEU A 195 -8.74 -13.39 5.35
N THR A 196 -7.44 -13.29 5.63
CA THR A 196 -6.37 -13.67 4.69
C THR A 196 -5.81 -15.06 4.98
N PHE A 197 -5.91 -15.59 6.19
CA PHE A 197 -5.34 -16.90 6.54
C PHE A 197 -6.33 -17.83 7.22
N GLY A 198 -7.55 -17.38 7.51
CA GLY A 198 -8.52 -18.16 8.27
C GLY A 198 -8.05 -18.48 9.69
N GLU A 199 -7.16 -17.66 10.25
CA GLU A 199 -6.66 -17.73 11.62
C GLU A 199 -6.31 -16.34 12.15
N SER A 200 -6.71 -16.05 13.39
CA SER A 200 -6.34 -14.83 14.12
C SER A 200 -4.82 -14.76 14.37
N LEU A 201 -4.28 -13.56 14.57
CA LEU A 201 -2.91 -13.35 15.02
C LEU A 201 -2.83 -13.22 16.55
N GLY A 202 -3.97 -13.08 17.24
CA GLY A 202 -4.07 -12.96 18.70
C GLY A 202 -3.57 -11.61 19.24
N LEU A 203 -3.45 -10.59 18.40
CA LEU A 203 -2.80 -9.33 18.74
C LEU A 203 -3.66 -8.45 19.63
N LEU A 204 -4.97 -8.46 19.43
CA LEU A 204 -5.91 -7.66 20.21
C LEU A 204 -6.06 -8.20 21.64
N GLU A 205 -6.00 -9.53 21.81
CA GLU A 205 -6.04 -10.18 23.12
C GLU A 205 -4.77 -9.89 23.92
N ALA A 206 -3.62 -9.91 23.27
CA ALA A 206 -2.35 -9.53 23.88
C ALA A 206 -2.18 -8.01 24.03
N SER A 207 -2.98 -7.20 23.32
CA SER A 207 -2.79 -5.74 23.17
C SER A 207 -1.38 -5.34 22.72
N GLU A 208 -0.69 -6.23 22.01
CA GLU A 208 0.70 -6.05 21.58
C GLU A 208 0.90 -6.53 20.14
N LEU A 209 1.68 -5.77 19.37
CA LEU A 209 2.11 -6.18 18.05
C LEU A 209 3.23 -7.22 18.17
N ASN A 210 3.03 -8.39 17.57
CA ASN A 210 4.09 -9.38 17.54
C ASN A 210 5.26 -8.93 16.64
N SER A 211 6.41 -9.61 16.79
CA SER A 211 7.63 -9.33 16.03
C SER A 211 7.44 -9.42 14.51
N TRP A 212 6.51 -10.26 14.04
CA TRP A 212 6.24 -10.43 12.62
C TRP A 212 5.57 -9.20 12.01
N VAL A 213 4.55 -8.65 12.66
CA VAL A 213 3.87 -7.41 12.24
C VAL A 213 4.84 -6.23 12.27
N SER A 214 5.64 -6.10 13.34
CA SER A 214 6.66 -5.06 13.43
C SER A 214 7.69 -5.13 12.28
N ASN A 215 8.02 -6.34 11.83
CA ASN A 215 8.92 -6.55 10.70
C ASN A 215 8.29 -6.23 9.35
N MET A 216 6.95 -6.27 9.20
CA MET A 216 6.27 -5.84 7.97
C MET A 216 6.54 -4.38 7.65
N PHE A 217 6.38 -3.48 8.64
CA PHE A 217 6.65 -2.05 8.46
C PHE A 217 8.11 -1.76 8.08
N ARG A 218 9.06 -2.53 8.65
CA ARG A 218 10.48 -2.47 8.26
C ARG A 218 10.72 -2.97 6.84
N GLY A 219 9.93 -3.94 6.39
CA GLY A 219 9.91 -4.44 5.02
C GLY A 219 9.53 -3.37 4.00
N ILE A 220 8.57 -2.50 4.32
CA ILE A 220 8.18 -1.37 3.45
C ILE A 220 9.37 -0.43 3.22
N LYS A 221 10.09 -0.04 4.29
CA LYS A 221 11.30 0.79 4.18
C LYS A 221 12.40 0.12 3.35
N SER A 222 12.57 -1.20 3.52
CA SER A 222 13.51 -1.98 2.72
C SER A 222 13.13 -2.00 1.23
N ALA A 223 11.83 -2.03 0.91
CA ALA A 223 11.35 -1.99 -0.47
C ALA A 223 11.69 -0.67 -1.16
N VAL A 224 11.58 0.46 -0.44
CA VAL A 224 11.98 1.79 -0.92
C VAL A 224 13.47 1.85 -1.26
N LEU A 225 14.34 1.31 -0.39
CA LEU A 225 15.78 1.22 -0.68
C LEU A 225 16.04 0.34 -1.92
N GLY A 226 15.25 -0.72 -2.10
CA GLY A 226 15.28 -1.54 -3.30
C GLY A 226 14.88 -0.78 -4.57
N GLN A 227 13.90 0.13 -4.50
CA GLN A 227 13.51 1.01 -5.61
C GLN A 227 14.66 1.96 -5.98
N MET A 228 15.24 2.65 -5.00
CA MET A 228 16.38 3.54 -5.24
C MET A 228 17.58 2.79 -5.82
N SER A 229 17.84 1.57 -5.33
CA SER A 229 18.94 0.72 -5.82
C SER A 229 18.78 0.33 -7.29
N ARG A 230 17.55 0.28 -7.82
CA ARG A 230 17.29 0.05 -9.25
C ARG A 230 17.56 1.28 -10.09
N GLU A 231 17.20 2.45 -9.58
CA GLU A 231 17.45 3.72 -10.29
C GLU A 231 18.93 4.14 -10.22
N TYR A 232 19.63 3.79 -9.14
CA TYR A 232 21.05 4.07 -8.91
C TYR A 232 21.83 2.79 -8.54
N PRO A 233 22.22 1.95 -9.53
CA PRO A 233 22.88 0.66 -9.27
C PRO A 233 24.17 0.72 -8.44
N LEU A 234 24.95 1.80 -8.57
CA LEU A 234 26.17 2.01 -7.79
C LEU A 234 25.84 2.21 -6.30
N ILE A 235 24.84 3.04 -5.99
CA ILE A 235 24.34 3.24 -4.63
C ILE A 235 23.77 1.92 -4.09
N GLY A 236 23.03 1.18 -4.92
CA GLY A 236 22.48 -0.12 -4.57
C GLY A 236 23.54 -1.16 -4.17
N ARG A 237 24.68 -1.20 -4.88
CA ARG A 237 25.82 -2.07 -4.51
C ARG A 237 26.38 -1.72 -3.13
N ILE A 238 26.55 -0.42 -2.83
CA ILE A 238 27.03 0.06 -1.53
C ILE A 238 26.05 -0.32 -0.43
N ILE A 239 24.76 -0.05 -0.63
CA ILE A 239 23.71 -0.43 0.32
C ILE A 239 23.75 -1.93 0.59
N PHE A 240 23.78 -2.77 -0.45
CA PHE A 240 23.79 -4.23 -0.31
C PHE A 240 24.99 -4.77 0.47
N MET A 241 26.18 -4.15 0.32
CA MET A 241 27.37 -4.49 1.10
C MET A 241 27.23 -4.12 2.57
N LEU A 242 26.55 -3.02 2.86
CA LEU A 242 26.32 -2.52 4.23
C LEU A 242 25.15 -3.22 4.94
N VAL A 243 24.23 -3.88 4.22
CA VAL A 243 23.10 -4.58 4.84
C VAL A 243 23.60 -5.75 5.71
N PRO A 244 23.36 -5.73 7.03
CA PRO A 244 23.77 -6.79 7.94
C PRO A 244 23.07 -8.13 7.63
N ALA A 245 23.75 -9.24 7.94
CA ALA A 245 23.19 -10.58 7.76
C ALA A 245 21.90 -10.81 8.59
N SER A 246 21.79 -10.18 9.76
CA SER A 246 20.60 -10.23 10.61
C SER A 246 19.36 -9.66 9.92
N LEU A 247 19.51 -8.55 9.16
CA LEU A 247 18.41 -7.95 8.43
C LEU A 247 17.99 -8.82 7.22
N LYS A 248 18.97 -9.44 6.54
CA LYS A 248 18.69 -10.41 5.47
C LYS A 248 17.92 -11.63 6.01
N LYS A 249 18.33 -12.15 7.18
CA LYS A 249 17.65 -13.27 7.85
C LYS A 249 16.21 -12.91 8.23
N MET A 250 16.00 -11.74 8.84
CA MET A 250 14.66 -11.24 9.19
C MET A 250 13.73 -11.16 7.95
N MET A 251 14.23 -10.68 6.81
CA MET A 251 13.44 -10.62 5.57
C MET A 251 13.03 -12.01 5.07
N VAL A 252 13.89 -13.02 5.24
CA VAL A 252 13.59 -14.42 4.87
C VAL A 252 12.55 -15.00 5.81
N GLU A 253 12.73 -14.84 7.13
CA GLU A 253 11.78 -15.30 8.15
C GLU A 253 10.40 -14.68 7.97
N HIS A 254 10.33 -13.37 7.65
CA HIS A 254 9.07 -12.69 7.36
C HIS A 254 8.33 -13.32 6.17
N GLN A 255 9.05 -13.65 5.09
CA GLN A 255 8.46 -14.32 3.92
C GLN A 255 8.05 -15.76 4.23
N GLN A 256 8.84 -16.50 5.01
CA GLN A 256 8.52 -17.87 5.42
C GLN A 256 7.25 -17.90 6.26
N TYR A 257 7.13 -17.00 7.24
CA TYR A 257 5.95 -16.92 8.09
C TYR A 257 4.66 -16.70 7.31
N SER A 258 4.67 -15.79 6.32
CA SER A 258 3.50 -15.59 5.46
C SER A 258 3.19 -16.79 4.58
N ARG A 259 4.20 -17.53 4.11
CA ARG A 259 4.02 -18.73 3.28
C ARG A 259 3.44 -19.88 4.07
N GLU A 260 3.99 -20.15 5.25
CA GLU A 260 3.51 -21.21 6.15
C GLU A 260 2.03 -21.01 6.50
N ARG A 261 1.58 -19.77 6.72
CA ARG A 261 0.15 -19.48 6.95
C ARG A 261 -0.74 -19.75 5.74
N VAL A 262 -0.29 -19.38 4.54
CA VAL A 262 -1.01 -19.73 3.30
C VAL A 262 -1.07 -21.24 3.13
N GLU A 263 0.05 -21.94 3.30
CA GLU A 263 0.10 -23.41 3.18
C GLU A 263 -0.80 -24.09 4.20
N ARG A 264 -0.78 -23.65 5.48
CA ARG A 264 -1.73 -24.14 6.50
C ARG A 264 -3.17 -23.91 6.09
N ARG A 265 -3.49 -22.73 5.56
CA ARG A 265 -4.86 -22.40 5.12
C ARG A 265 -5.31 -23.30 3.96
N LEU A 266 -4.42 -23.57 3.00
CA LEU A 266 -4.68 -24.42 1.84
C LEU A 266 -4.78 -25.92 2.21
N ALA A 267 -4.16 -26.34 3.32
CA ALA A 267 -4.26 -27.71 3.82
C ALA A 267 -5.58 -28.02 4.54
N LYS A 268 -6.38 -27.00 4.88
CA LYS A 268 -7.67 -27.17 5.57
C LYS A 268 -8.71 -27.86 4.66
N GLN A 269 -9.54 -28.72 5.23
CA GLN A 269 -10.56 -29.50 4.53
C GLN A 269 -11.95 -29.35 5.18
N GLY A 270 -13.00 -29.79 4.49
CA GLY A 270 -14.37 -29.80 5.01
C GLY A 270 -14.96 -28.39 5.20
N THR A 271 -15.67 -28.17 6.30
CA THR A 271 -16.35 -26.90 6.60
C THR A 271 -15.39 -25.71 6.73
N GLU A 272 -14.12 -25.95 7.04
CA GLU A 272 -13.10 -24.90 7.06
C GLU A 272 -12.72 -24.39 5.66
N LEU A 273 -12.96 -25.18 4.60
CA LEU A 273 -12.79 -24.73 3.22
C LEU A 273 -13.86 -23.69 2.83
N GLU A 274 -15.06 -23.82 3.40
CA GLU A 274 -16.22 -22.98 3.07
C GLU A 274 -16.30 -21.67 3.84
N ARG A 275 -15.32 -21.41 4.73
CA ARG A 275 -15.23 -20.17 5.50
C ARG A 275 -15.32 -18.96 4.56
N PRO A 276 -16.08 -17.91 4.91
CA PRO A 276 -16.21 -16.69 4.09
C PRO A 276 -14.95 -15.79 4.17
N ASP A 277 -13.77 -16.37 4.14
CA ASP A 277 -12.49 -15.66 4.03
C ASP A 277 -12.11 -15.48 2.55
N ILE A 278 -11.04 -14.72 2.29
CA ILE A 278 -10.62 -14.38 0.92
C ILE A 278 -10.34 -15.67 0.11
N TRP A 279 -9.76 -16.70 0.72
CA TRP A 279 -9.43 -17.94 0.02
C TRP A 279 -10.64 -18.83 -0.19
N GLY A 280 -11.56 -18.93 0.76
CA GLY A 280 -12.82 -19.68 0.60
C GLY A 280 -13.68 -19.14 -0.55
N LEU A 281 -13.52 -17.88 -0.92
CA LEU A 281 -14.19 -17.26 -2.08
C LEU A 281 -13.36 -17.37 -3.37
N VAL A 282 -12.03 -17.38 -3.28
CA VAL A 282 -11.11 -17.43 -4.42
C VAL A 282 -10.83 -18.86 -4.92
N LEU A 283 -10.79 -19.85 -4.02
CA LEU A 283 -10.51 -21.25 -4.34
C LEU A 283 -11.70 -21.97 -4.99
N LYS A 284 -12.91 -21.39 -4.97
CA LYS A 284 -14.11 -21.92 -5.63
C LYS A 284 -14.13 -21.70 -7.15
N GLN A 285 -13.06 -21.16 -7.74
CA GLN A 285 -12.95 -20.92 -9.18
C GLN A 285 -12.64 -22.22 -9.95
N GLU A 286 -13.11 -22.31 -11.20
CA GLU A 286 -12.86 -23.45 -12.08
C GLU A 286 -11.36 -23.71 -12.32
N GLU A 287 -11.00 -24.99 -12.51
CA GLU A 287 -9.63 -25.40 -12.83
C GLU A 287 -9.06 -24.62 -14.03
N GLY A 288 -7.82 -24.13 -13.90
CA GLY A 288 -7.14 -23.35 -14.94
C GLY A 288 -7.46 -21.84 -14.94
N ARG A 289 -8.41 -21.36 -14.12
CA ARG A 289 -8.71 -19.93 -13.94
C ARG A 289 -8.30 -19.35 -12.58
N GLY A 290 -7.81 -20.20 -11.67
CA GLY A 290 -7.35 -19.83 -10.33
C GLY A 290 -5.98 -19.15 -10.29
N LEU A 291 -5.50 -18.91 -9.07
CA LEU A 291 -4.16 -18.38 -8.80
C LEU A 291 -3.14 -19.53 -8.69
N THR A 292 -1.90 -19.27 -9.09
CA THR A 292 -0.79 -20.18 -8.76
C THR A 292 -0.43 -20.03 -7.27
N LEU A 293 0.21 -21.04 -6.67
CA LEU A 293 0.66 -20.95 -5.27
C LEU A 293 1.58 -19.73 -5.02
N ASN A 294 2.45 -19.40 -5.99
CA ASN A 294 3.30 -18.21 -5.90
C ASN A 294 2.51 -16.91 -5.96
N GLU A 295 1.44 -16.85 -6.77
CA GLU A 295 0.50 -15.74 -6.77
C GLU A 295 -0.21 -15.65 -5.42
N MET A 296 -0.70 -16.77 -4.88
CA MET A 296 -1.36 -16.79 -3.57
C MET A 296 -0.47 -16.19 -2.48
N HIS A 297 0.80 -16.60 -2.42
CA HIS A 297 1.79 -16.01 -1.51
C HIS A 297 1.99 -14.50 -1.72
N ALA A 298 2.07 -14.04 -2.96
CA ALA A 298 2.25 -12.63 -3.27
C ALA A 298 1.03 -11.78 -2.89
N GLN A 299 -0.18 -12.32 -3.05
CA GLN A 299 -1.42 -11.62 -2.70
C GLN A 299 -1.69 -11.62 -1.20
N ALA A 300 -1.40 -12.71 -0.49
CA ALA A 300 -1.46 -12.75 0.98
C ALA A 300 -0.61 -11.64 1.61
N GLY A 301 0.64 -11.49 1.17
CA GLY A 301 1.50 -10.42 1.65
C GLY A 301 0.94 -9.03 1.35
N LEU A 302 0.30 -8.84 0.19
CA LEU A 302 -0.35 -7.58 -0.15
C LEU A 302 -1.54 -7.27 0.75
N PHE A 303 -2.47 -8.21 0.96
CA PHE A 303 -3.67 -7.96 1.75
C PHE A 303 -3.34 -7.66 3.21
N MET A 304 -2.34 -8.37 3.77
CA MET A 304 -1.89 -8.12 5.14
C MET A 304 -1.32 -6.71 5.33
N ILE A 305 -0.66 -6.12 4.34
CA ILE A 305 -0.16 -4.73 4.44
C ILE A 305 -1.27 -3.74 4.12
N ALA A 306 -1.94 -3.94 2.98
CA ALA A 306 -2.86 -2.97 2.42
C ALA A 306 -4.14 -2.79 3.25
N GLY A 307 -4.67 -3.85 3.87
CA GLY A 307 -5.93 -3.80 4.62
C GLY A 307 -5.78 -3.38 6.08
N THR A 308 -4.57 -3.43 6.64
CA THR A 308 -4.33 -3.24 8.08
C THR A 308 -3.96 -1.79 8.40
N GLU A 309 -2.76 -1.37 8.00
CA GLU A 309 -2.16 -0.07 8.33
C GLU A 309 -3.02 1.10 7.82
N THR A 310 -3.58 0.99 6.62
CA THR A 310 -4.40 2.06 6.00
C THR A 310 -5.68 2.31 6.80
N THR A 311 -6.40 1.24 7.16
CA THR A 311 -7.62 1.29 7.96
C THR A 311 -7.34 1.79 9.36
N ALA A 312 -6.27 1.28 10.00
CA ALA A 312 -5.87 1.72 11.33
C ALA A 312 -5.50 3.21 11.35
N THR A 313 -4.78 3.69 10.33
CA THR A 313 -4.40 5.10 10.17
C THR A 313 -5.65 5.98 10.04
N LEU A 314 -6.57 5.62 9.13
CA LEU A 314 -7.84 6.35 8.95
C LEU A 314 -8.62 6.48 10.25
N LEU A 315 -8.84 5.35 10.95
CA LEU A 315 -9.57 5.32 12.22
C LEU A 315 -8.85 6.13 13.30
N SER A 316 -7.53 6.04 13.36
CA SER A 316 -6.72 6.78 14.33
C SER A 316 -6.92 8.28 14.19
N GLY A 317 -6.77 8.84 12.99
CA GLY A 317 -6.93 10.28 12.85
C GLY A 317 -8.37 10.74 12.71
N LEU A 318 -9.33 9.89 12.29
CA LEU A 318 -10.75 10.20 12.49
C LEU A 318 -11.04 10.38 13.98
N THR A 319 -10.60 9.44 14.83
CA THR A 319 -10.77 9.53 16.28
C THR A 319 -10.07 10.77 16.84
N PHE A 320 -8.84 11.07 16.41
CA PHE A 320 -8.15 12.31 16.77
C PHE A 320 -8.95 13.56 16.41
N LEU A 321 -9.43 13.67 15.16
CA LEU A 321 -10.21 14.81 14.67
C LEU A 321 -11.51 14.97 15.46
N LEU A 322 -12.21 13.88 15.76
CA LEU A 322 -13.43 13.90 16.56
C LEU A 322 -13.17 14.33 18.00
N LEU A 323 -12.10 13.83 18.64
CA LEU A 323 -11.71 14.23 19.99
C LEU A 323 -11.28 15.70 20.06
N LYS A 324 -10.69 16.24 18.98
CA LYS A 324 -10.38 17.67 18.87
C LYS A 324 -11.60 18.56 18.58
N ASN A 325 -12.71 17.97 18.14
CA ASN A 325 -13.94 18.70 17.80
C ASN A 325 -15.16 18.08 18.52
N PRO A 326 -15.34 18.34 19.83
CA PRO A 326 -16.34 17.66 20.65
C PRO A 326 -17.79 17.82 20.17
N ASP A 327 -18.13 18.95 19.52
CA ASP A 327 -19.44 19.17 18.93
C ASP A 327 -19.72 18.20 17.77
N LYS A 328 -18.69 17.91 16.95
CA LYS A 328 -18.77 16.94 15.85
C LYS A 328 -18.86 15.51 16.37
N LEU A 329 -18.07 15.18 17.40
CA LEU A 329 -18.17 13.89 18.08
C LEU A 329 -19.57 13.67 18.66
N SER A 330 -20.12 14.66 19.38
CA SER A 330 -21.46 14.58 19.94
C SER A 330 -22.53 14.41 18.85
N LYS A 331 -22.40 15.13 17.73
CA LYS A 331 -23.31 14.98 16.59
C LYS A 331 -23.24 13.58 15.96
N LEU A 332 -22.04 13.03 15.77
CA LEU A 332 -21.83 11.69 15.23
C LEU A 332 -22.40 10.61 16.17
N ALA A 333 -22.02 10.66 17.45
CA ALA A 333 -22.54 9.74 18.46
C ALA A 333 -24.07 9.83 18.57
N GLY A 334 -24.63 11.04 18.47
CA GLY A 334 -26.07 11.27 18.45
C GLY A 334 -26.76 10.73 17.19
N GLU A 335 -26.13 10.80 16.01
CA GLU A 335 -26.66 10.15 14.80
C GLU A 335 -26.76 8.63 15.02
N VAL A 336 -25.66 7.98 15.40
CA VAL A 336 -25.61 6.53 15.62
C VAL A 336 -26.62 6.07 16.67
N ARG A 337 -26.64 6.71 17.85
CA ARG A 337 -27.50 6.31 18.98
C ARG A 337 -28.99 6.55 18.76
N ARG A 338 -29.37 7.48 17.88
CA ARG A 338 -30.78 7.74 17.54
C ARG A 338 -31.27 6.87 16.39
N SER A 339 -30.37 6.42 15.52
CA SER A 339 -30.73 5.62 14.36
C SER A 339 -31.01 4.16 14.69
N PHE A 340 -30.44 3.63 15.78
CA PHE A 340 -30.51 2.21 16.12
C PHE A 340 -30.91 2.01 17.58
N GLY A 341 -31.84 1.08 17.81
CA GLY A 341 -32.36 0.73 19.15
C GLY A 341 -31.61 -0.42 19.83
N SER A 342 -30.79 -1.17 19.09
CA SER A 342 -29.96 -2.26 19.61
C SER A 342 -28.70 -2.46 18.78
N ASP A 343 -27.68 -3.08 19.37
CA ASP A 343 -26.39 -3.36 18.72
C ASP A 343 -26.55 -4.30 17.51
N ASP A 344 -27.57 -5.18 17.51
CA ASP A 344 -27.87 -6.07 16.37
C ASP A 344 -28.17 -5.29 15.07
N GLN A 345 -28.72 -4.08 15.21
CA GLN A 345 -29.06 -3.23 14.07
C GLN A 345 -27.84 -2.53 13.43
N LEU A 346 -26.65 -2.59 14.05
CA LEU A 346 -25.39 -2.03 13.55
C LEU A 346 -24.79 -2.87 12.41
N THR A 347 -25.60 -3.17 11.39
CA THR A 347 -25.17 -3.94 10.20
C THR A 347 -24.49 -3.05 9.17
N ILE A 348 -23.68 -3.64 8.28
CA ILE A 348 -23.04 -2.88 7.18
C ILE A 348 -24.09 -2.13 6.37
N GLU A 349 -25.21 -2.77 6.05
CA GLU A 349 -26.31 -2.17 5.28
C GLU A 349 -26.94 -0.96 5.98
N ASN A 350 -27.10 -1.03 7.30
CA ASN A 350 -27.70 0.04 8.09
C ASN A 350 -26.74 1.19 8.34
N LEU A 351 -25.48 0.89 8.67
CA LEU A 351 -24.44 1.90 8.88
C LEU A 351 -24.19 2.74 7.63
N ARG A 352 -24.27 2.16 6.43
CA ARG A 352 -24.16 2.90 5.15
C ARG A 352 -25.20 4.00 4.97
N LYS A 353 -26.30 3.99 5.73
CA LYS A 353 -27.37 5.01 5.65
C LYS A 353 -27.04 6.25 6.48
N LEU A 354 -26.04 6.19 7.37
CA LEU A 354 -25.65 7.30 8.24
C LEU A 354 -24.85 8.35 7.47
N LYS A 355 -25.53 9.42 7.07
CA LYS A 355 -24.97 10.46 6.21
C LYS A 355 -23.86 11.24 6.91
N TYR A 356 -24.02 11.54 8.19
CA TYR A 356 -23.03 12.34 8.92
C TYR A 356 -21.79 11.50 9.28
N MET A 357 -21.97 10.23 9.65
CA MET A 357 -20.85 9.28 9.77
C MET A 357 -20.04 9.18 8.48
N TYR A 358 -20.70 9.02 7.33
CA TYR A 358 -20.02 8.98 6.04
C TYR A 358 -19.25 10.28 5.76
N ALA A 359 -19.85 11.44 6.04
CA ALA A 359 -19.18 12.73 5.90
C ALA A 359 -17.95 12.87 6.80
N CYS A 360 -17.98 12.33 8.02
CA CYS A 360 -16.81 12.30 8.89
C CYS A 360 -15.67 11.46 8.31
N PHE A 361 -15.96 10.30 7.69
CA PHE A 361 -14.94 9.49 7.01
C PHE A 361 -14.34 10.21 5.80
N GLU A 362 -15.18 10.82 4.95
CA GLU A 362 -14.72 11.63 3.80
C GLU A 362 -13.80 12.78 4.25
N GLU A 363 -14.19 13.48 5.31
CA GLU A 363 -13.40 14.59 5.86
C GLU A 363 -12.09 14.12 6.50
N ALA A 364 -12.09 12.94 7.14
CA ALA A 364 -10.87 12.32 7.64
C ALA A 364 -9.91 11.97 6.49
N PHE A 365 -10.40 11.33 5.42
CA PHE A 365 -9.59 11.08 4.21
C PHE A 365 -9.02 12.37 3.63
N ARG A 366 -9.86 13.41 3.48
CA ARG A 366 -9.44 14.71 2.94
C ARG A 366 -8.36 15.39 3.79
N SER A 367 -8.45 15.27 5.11
CA SER A 367 -7.53 15.91 6.06
C SER A 367 -6.22 15.13 6.19
N MET A 368 -6.29 13.80 6.22
CA MET A 368 -5.13 12.90 6.24
C MET A 368 -4.24 13.10 5.02
N CYS A 369 -4.83 13.27 3.83
CA CYS A 369 -4.08 13.56 2.61
C CYS A 369 -3.34 14.91 2.65
N LYS A 370 -3.65 15.81 3.58
CA LYS A 370 -2.94 17.08 3.79
C LYS A 370 -2.00 17.08 5.00
N ALA A 371 -2.22 16.18 5.96
CA ALA A 371 -1.57 16.18 7.27
C ALA A 371 -0.49 15.10 7.44
N LEU A 372 -0.33 14.21 6.45
CA LEU A 372 0.73 13.21 6.41
C LEU A 372 1.89 13.66 5.57
#